data_AF-A0A7C0W2R1-F1
#
_entry.id   AF-A0A7C0W2R1-F1
#
_cell.length_a   1.000
_cell.length_b   1.000
_cell.length_c   1.000
_cell.angle_alpha   90.00
_cell.angle_beta   90.00
_cell.angle_gamma   90.00
#
_symmetry.space_group_name_H-M   'P 1'
#
loop_
_entity.id
_entity.type
_entity.pdbx_description
1 polymer ?
#
loop_
_entity_poly.entity_id
_entity_poly.type
_entity_poly.pdbx_seq_one_letter_code
_entity_poly.pdbx_strand_id
1 'polypeptide(L)'
;MSNIAYIEALKAALREEMRKDENVFIMGEDVTRYGFGVNRGLVDEFGSDRVRNTPISEAAIIGSAVGAALRGMRPVAEIMFVDFIMIGMDQIVNQAAKMSYLSNGELSVPMVIRTPEGTEWFGGGAQHSQTLHSMFMNIPGLKLVIPSDPYDAKGLLKSSIRDNNPVIFFEHKQLYTQKGEVPKEEYTIPLGKA
;
A
#
# COMPACT_ATOMS: atom_id res chain seq x y z
N MET A 1 0.47 -10.51 -22.56
CA MET A 1 1.44 -9.79 -21.71
C MET A 1 1.80 -8.45 -22.34
N SER A 2 2.25 -7.51 -21.52
CA SER A 2 2.81 -6.22 -21.93
C SER A 2 4.02 -5.90 -21.07
N ASN A 3 5.11 -5.46 -21.71
CA ASN A 3 6.32 -5.04 -21.02
C ASN A 3 6.13 -3.63 -20.43
N ILE A 4 5.88 -3.53 -19.12
CA ILE A 4 5.58 -2.28 -18.42
C ILE A 4 6.53 -2.09 -17.23
N ALA A 5 6.68 -0.83 -16.79
CA ALA A 5 7.45 -0.52 -15.61
C ALA A 5 6.73 -0.96 -14.32
N TYR A 6 7.49 -1.26 -13.26
CA TYR A 6 6.97 -1.62 -11.94
C TYR A 6 5.93 -0.62 -11.43
N ILE A 7 6.20 0.68 -11.59
CA ILE A 7 5.27 1.74 -11.19
C ILE A 7 3.94 1.70 -11.96
N GLU A 8 3.99 1.32 -13.23
CA GLU A 8 2.80 1.16 -14.07
C GLU A 8 2.01 -0.09 -13.68
N ALA A 9 2.69 -1.14 -13.22
CA ALA A 9 2.07 -2.36 -12.71
C ALA A 9 1.31 -2.10 -11.41
N LEU A 10 1.90 -1.34 -10.47
CA LEU A 10 1.21 -0.89 -9.24
C LEU A 10 -0.04 -0.06 -9.57
N LYS A 11 0.11 0.92 -10.48
CA LYS A 11 -1.01 1.76 -10.93
C LYS A 11 -2.12 0.94 -11.58
N ALA A 12 -1.76 -0.06 -12.38
CA ALA A 12 -2.72 -0.98 -13.00
C ALA A 12 -3.49 -1.78 -11.93
N ALA A 13 -2.81 -2.31 -10.92
CA ALA A 13 -3.46 -2.98 -9.79
C ALA A 13 -4.45 -2.05 -9.06
N LEU A 14 -4.03 -0.84 -8.69
CA LEU A 14 -4.89 0.12 -8.01
C LEU A 14 -6.13 0.47 -8.85
N ARG A 15 -5.93 0.82 -10.12
CA ARG A 15 -7.03 1.15 -11.04
C ARG A 15 -8.01 0.00 -11.20
N GLU A 16 -7.52 -1.22 -11.38
CA GLU A 16 -8.36 -2.40 -11.52
C GLU A 16 -9.18 -2.69 -10.26
N GLU A 17 -8.58 -2.62 -9.06
CA GLU A 17 -9.31 -2.85 -7.81
C GLU A 17 -10.29 -1.73 -7.49
N MET A 18 -9.94 -0.47 -7.74
CA MET A 18 -10.85 0.67 -7.52
C MET A 18 -12.06 0.67 -8.45
N ARG A 19 -11.92 0.15 -9.69
CA ARG A 19 -13.06 -0.09 -10.59
C ARG A 19 -13.96 -1.22 -10.11
N LYS A 20 -13.37 -2.25 -9.51
CA LYS A 20 -14.06 -3.47 -9.09
C LYS A 20 -14.83 -3.29 -7.79
N ASP A 21 -14.29 -2.50 -6.86
CA ASP A 21 -14.86 -2.32 -5.53
C ASP A 21 -14.91 -0.82 -5.19
N GLU A 22 -16.13 -0.33 -4.96
CA GLU A 22 -16.40 1.06 -4.59
C GLU A 22 -15.85 1.44 -3.21
N ASN A 23 -15.59 0.44 -2.36
CA ASN A 23 -15.05 0.64 -1.01
C ASN A 23 -13.53 0.87 -1.02
N VAL A 24 -12.84 0.57 -2.12
CA VAL A 24 -11.38 0.75 -2.23
C VAL A 24 -11.05 2.20 -2.52
N PHE A 25 -10.33 2.89 -1.64
CA PHE A 25 -9.93 4.27 -1.88
C PHE A 25 -8.49 4.52 -1.45
N ILE A 26 -7.86 5.52 -2.05
CA ILE A 26 -6.48 5.90 -1.78
C ILE A 26 -6.47 7.13 -0.89
N MET A 27 -5.60 7.12 0.12
CA MET A 27 -5.38 8.27 1.00
C MET A 27 -3.91 8.40 1.38
N GLY A 28 -3.43 9.64 1.52
CA GLY A 28 -2.07 9.92 1.96
C GLY A 28 -1.63 11.34 1.62
N GLU A 29 -0.36 11.62 1.82
CA GLU A 29 0.23 12.93 1.50
C GLU A 29 0.45 13.05 0.00
N ASP A 30 -0.10 14.11 -0.60
CA ASP A 30 0.03 14.45 -2.02
C ASP A 30 -0.35 13.39 -3.06
N VAL A 31 -1.12 12.36 -2.67
CA VAL A 31 -1.52 11.22 -3.52
C VAL A 31 -2.35 11.61 -4.76
N THR A 32 -2.93 12.82 -4.80
CA THR A 32 -3.75 13.28 -5.93
C THR A 32 -2.94 13.82 -7.11
N ARG A 33 -1.79 14.46 -6.87
CA ARG A 33 -1.04 15.21 -7.91
C ARG A 33 0.47 15.02 -7.88
N TYR A 34 1.06 14.77 -6.71
CA TYR A 34 2.51 14.62 -6.56
C TYR A 34 2.88 13.20 -6.11
N GLY A 35 4.10 13.01 -5.63
CA GLY A 35 4.68 11.71 -5.30
C GLY A 35 5.39 11.03 -6.49
N PHE A 36 5.70 9.75 -6.33
CA PHE A 36 6.49 8.98 -7.32
C PHE A 36 5.78 8.72 -8.64
N GLY A 37 4.46 8.95 -8.71
CA GLY A 37 3.65 8.78 -9.92
C GLY A 37 2.82 7.50 -9.97
N VAL A 38 2.83 6.67 -8.91
CA VAL A 38 2.00 5.46 -8.81
C VAL A 38 0.50 5.80 -8.96
N ASN A 39 0.05 6.86 -8.30
CA ASN A 39 -1.37 7.26 -8.28
C ASN A 39 -1.77 8.20 -9.44
N ARG A 40 -0.86 8.47 -10.38
CA ARG A 40 -1.06 9.50 -11.41
C ARG A 40 -2.27 9.20 -12.29
N GLY A 41 -3.19 10.17 -12.37
CA GLY A 41 -4.41 10.10 -13.16
C GLY A 41 -5.55 9.31 -12.50
N LEU A 42 -5.36 8.75 -11.29
CA LEU A 42 -6.44 8.05 -10.58
C LEU A 42 -7.47 9.03 -10.02
N VAL A 43 -7.06 10.23 -9.59
CA VAL A 43 -8.01 11.25 -9.11
C VAL A 43 -8.92 11.76 -10.23
N ASP A 44 -8.39 11.86 -11.47
CA ASP A 44 -9.18 12.28 -12.63
C ASP A 44 -10.23 11.23 -13.00
N GLU A 45 -9.95 9.95 -12.71
CA GLU A 45 -10.82 8.83 -13.02
C GLU A 45 -11.87 8.55 -11.93
N PHE A 46 -11.46 8.59 -10.65
CA PHE A 46 -12.32 8.18 -9.52
C PHE A 46 -12.81 9.35 -8.66
N GLY A 47 -12.33 10.56 -8.92
CA GLY A 47 -12.67 11.76 -8.16
C GLY A 47 -11.93 11.89 -6.82
N SER A 48 -11.99 13.10 -6.25
CA SER A 48 -11.36 13.45 -4.97
C SER A 48 -11.95 12.71 -3.78
N ASP A 49 -13.10 12.06 -3.92
CA ASP A 49 -13.68 11.22 -2.88
C ASP A 49 -13.04 9.83 -2.80
N ARG A 50 -12.32 9.39 -3.83
CA ARG A 50 -11.70 8.06 -3.87
C ARG A 50 -10.18 8.14 -3.94
N VAL A 51 -9.61 9.32 -4.18
CA VAL A 51 -8.18 9.61 -4.07
C VAL A 51 -8.03 10.91 -3.27
N ARG A 52 -7.63 10.80 -2.00
CA ARG A 52 -7.72 11.87 -1.00
C ARG A 52 -6.37 12.27 -0.45
N ASN A 53 -6.01 13.55 -0.57
CA ASN A 53 -4.91 14.10 0.21
C ASN A 53 -5.29 14.17 1.69
N THR A 54 -4.34 13.89 2.56
CA THR A 54 -4.47 14.01 4.02
C THR A 54 -3.62 15.17 4.56
N PRO A 55 -3.84 15.61 5.81
CA PRO A 55 -2.83 16.37 6.54
C PRO A 55 -1.51 15.59 6.63
N ILE A 56 -0.41 16.32 6.84
CA ILE A 56 0.94 15.75 7.03
C ILE A 56 1.02 15.16 8.44
N SER A 57 0.62 13.90 8.57
CA SER A 57 0.60 13.17 9.84
C SER A 57 0.32 11.68 9.57
N GLU A 58 1.36 10.86 9.65
CA GLU A 58 1.29 9.42 9.40
C GLU A 58 0.39 8.72 10.42
N ALA A 59 0.38 9.19 11.67
CA ALA A 59 -0.55 8.71 12.69
C ALA A 59 -2.02 8.98 12.29
N ALA A 60 -2.32 10.17 11.75
CA ALA A 60 -3.67 10.48 11.29
C ALA A 60 -4.04 9.68 10.03
N ILE A 61 -3.11 9.49 9.11
CA ILE A 61 -3.30 8.68 7.89
C ILE A 61 -3.66 7.25 8.27
N ILE A 62 -2.82 6.59 9.08
CA ILE A 62 -2.99 5.18 9.42
C ILE A 62 -4.19 5.00 10.34
N GLY A 63 -4.36 5.85 11.36
CA GLY A 63 -5.50 5.74 12.27
C GLY A 63 -6.85 5.94 11.57
N SER A 64 -6.92 6.89 10.61
CA SER A 64 -8.13 7.08 9.81
C SER A 64 -8.38 5.91 8.86
N ALA A 65 -7.32 5.31 8.30
CA ALA A 65 -7.44 4.10 7.49
C ALA A 65 -7.94 2.90 8.32
N VAL A 66 -7.42 2.70 9.54
CA VAL A 66 -7.94 1.69 10.47
C VAL A 66 -9.42 1.92 10.76
N GLY A 67 -9.80 3.16 11.11
CA GLY A 67 -11.19 3.52 11.36
C GLY A 67 -12.10 3.27 10.16
N ALA A 68 -11.67 3.63 8.95
CA ALA A 68 -12.43 3.39 7.72
C ALA A 68 -12.58 1.89 7.42
N ALA A 69 -11.51 1.10 7.61
CA ALA A 69 -11.52 -0.35 7.42
C ALA A 69 -12.53 -1.04 8.36
N LEU A 70 -12.56 -0.63 9.63
CA LEU A 70 -13.53 -1.12 10.62
C LEU A 70 -14.99 -0.74 10.28
N ARG A 71 -15.19 0.25 9.40
CA ARG A 71 -16.51 0.67 8.91
C ARG A 71 -16.86 0.10 7.54
N GLY A 72 -16.12 -0.90 7.07
CA GLY A 72 -16.42 -1.64 5.83
C GLY A 72 -15.75 -1.09 4.58
N MET A 73 -14.92 -0.04 4.71
CA MET A 73 -14.13 0.48 3.59
C MET A 73 -12.86 -0.36 3.38
N ARG A 74 -12.16 -0.16 2.26
CA ARG A 74 -10.89 -0.84 1.95
C ARG A 74 -9.77 0.17 1.62
N PRO A 75 -9.28 0.93 2.62
CA PRO A 75 -8.30 1.98 2.36
C PRO A 75 -6.95 1.41 1.91
N VAL A 76 -6.39 2.06 0.89
CA VAL A 76 -5.00 1.96 0.48
C VAL A 76 -4.30 3.24 0.93
N ALA A 77 -3.75 3.20 2.14
CA ALA A 77 -3.03 4.31 2.74
C ALA A 77 -1.59 4.36 2.22
N GLU A 78 -1.15 5.53 1.74
CA GLU A 78 0.23 5.74 1.30
C GLU A 78 1.00 6.54 2.35
N ILE A 79 2.13 5.99 2.79
CA ILE A 79 3.15 6.70 3.56
C ILE A 79 4.29 7.04 2.61
N MET A 80 4.61 8.33 2.48
CA MET A 80 5.47 8.86 1.41
C MET A 80 6.84 8.18 1.35
N PHE A 81 7.41 7.85 2.50
CA PHE A 81 8.63 7.05 2.63
C PHE A 81 8.55 6.17 3.87
N VAL A 82 9.09 4.95 3.79
CA VAL A 82 9.09 4.02 4.92
C VAL A 82 9.76 4.63 6.15
N ASP A 83 10.73 5.53 5.95
CA ASP A 83 11.42 6.28 7.00
C ASP A 83 10.45 7.01 7.96
N PHE A 84 9.26 7.41 7.50
CA PHE A 84 8.27 8.13 8.30
C PHE A 84 7.17 7.24 8.88
N ILE A 85 7.13 5.95 8.51
CA ILE A 85 6.10 5.00 8.99
C ILE A 85 6.05 4.90 10.52
N MET A 86 7.19 5.17 11.18
CA MET A 86 7.34 5.10 12.62
C MET A 86 6.50 6.15 13.37
N ILE A 87 6.14 7.26 12.73
CA ILE A 87 5.24 8.27 13.32
C ILE A 87 3.84 7.67 13.58
N GLY A 88 3.41 6.71 12.74
CA GLY A 88 2.14 6.00 12.88
C GLY A 88 2.22 4.65 13.60
N MET A 89 3.34 4.34 14.27
CA MET A 89 3.61 2.99 14.80
C MET A 89 2.52 2.45 15.72
N ASP A 90 1.98 3.27 16.62
CA ASP A 90 0.91 2.83 17.54
C ASP A 90 -0.36 2.38 16.77
N GLN A 91 -0.73 3.11 15.71
CA GLN A 91 -1.87 2.77 14.87
C GLN A 91 -1.65 1.46 14.10
N ILE A 92 -0.41 1.16 13.72
CA ILE A 92 -0.07 -0.11 13.07
C ILE A 92 -0.07 -1.26 14.09
N VAL A 93 0.71 -1.12 15.14
CA VAL A 93 1.10 -2.23 16.03
C VAL A 93 0.02 -2.53 17.06
N ASN A 94 -0.61 -1.52 17.65
CA ASN A 94 -1.56 -1.69 18.73
C ASN A 94 -3.01 -1.64 18.24
N GLN A 95 -3.28 -0.94 17.13
CA GLN A 95 -4.61 -0.88 16.55
C GLN A 95 -4.76 -1.90 15.41
N ALA A 96 -4.27 -1.61 14.20
CA ALA A 96 -4.51 -2.40 13.00
C ALA A 96 -4.22 -3.91 13.20
N ALA A 97 -3.03 -4.23 13.72
CA ALA A 97 -2.59 -5.62 13.90
C ALA A 97 -3.40 -6.41 14.95
N LYS A 98 -4.05 -5.73 15.90
CA LYS A 98 -4.62 -6.40 17.08
C LYS A 98 -6.14 -6.47 17.06
N MET A 99 -6.81 -5.58 16.33
CA MET A 99 -8.27 -5.47 16.38
C MET A 99 -9.00 -6.78 16.12
N SER A 100 -8.56 -7.58 15.15
CA SER A 100 -9.19 -8.88 14.88
C SER A 100 -9.03 -9.84 16.07
N TYR A 101 -7.84 -9.90 16.68
CA TYR A 101 -7.61 -10.74 17.86
C TYR A 101 -8.39 -10.25 19.09
N LEU A 102 -8.37 -8.94 19.37
CA LEU A 102 -9.05 -8.34 20.52
C LEU A 102 -10.58 -8.45 20.43
N SER A 103 -11.12 -8.48 19.22
CA SER A 103 -12.54 -8.72 18.96
C SER A 103 -12.90 -10.19 18.78
N ASN A 104 -11.99 -11.12 19.09
CA ASN A 104 -12.20 -12.56 18.91
C ASN A 104 -12.67 -12.95 17.49
N GLY A 105 -12.15 -12.24 16.48
CA GLY A 105 -12.45 -12.45 15.06
C GLY A 105 -13.72 -11.74 14.56
N GLU A 106 -14.46 -11.02 15.42
CA GLU A 106 -15.67 -10.30 14.99
C GLU A 106 -15.35 -9.12 14.06
N LEU A 107 -14.22 -8.45 14.25
CA LEU A 107 -13.75 -7.36 13.41
C LEU A 107 -12.64 -7.82 12.48
N SER A 108 -12.66 -7.32 11.25
CA SER A 108 -11.55 -7.40 10.30
C SER A 108 -11.04 -6.00 9.97
N VAL A 109 -9.77 -5.89 9.57
CA VAL A 109 -9.14 -4.61 9.22
C VAL A 109 -8.62 -4.71 7.77
N PRO A 110 -9.53 -4.70 6.77
CA PRO A 110 -9.16 -4.79 5.36
C PRO A 110 -8.50 -3.49 4.88
N MET A 111 -7.17 -3.37 5.04
CA MET A 111 -6.42 -2.20 4.62
C MET A 111 -5.03 -2.54 4.11
N VAL A 112 -4.50 -1.68 3.25
CA VAL A 112 -3.12 -1.75 2.78
C VAL A 112 -2.40 -0.45 3.16
N ILE A 113 -1.24 -0.56 3.78
CA ILE A 113 -0.28 0.53 3.96
C ILE A 113 0.80 0.35 2.90
N ARG A 114 0.76 1.16 1.84
CA ARG A 114 1.80 1.20 0.81
C ARG A 114 2.88 2.18 1.23
N THR A 115 4.14 1.80 1.06
CA THR A 115 5.24 2.72 1.36
C THR A 115 6.49 2.44 0.52
N PRO A 116 7.11 3.47 -0.07
CA PRO A 116 8.39 3.33 -0.75
C PRO A 116 9.54 3.08 0.25
N GLU A 117 10.40 2.09 -0.02
CA GLU A 117 11.58 1.76 0.79
C GLU A 117 12.88 1.71 -0.05
N GLY A 118 14.01 1.51 0.63
CA GLY A 118 15.32 1.34 0.02
C GLY A 118 15.93 2.63 -0.51
N THR A 119 17.17 2.56 -0.98
CA THR A 119 17.92 3.73 -1.47
C THR A 119 17.37 4.24 -2.80
N GLU A 120 17.62 5.51 -3.11
CA GLU A 120 17.39 6.08 -4.44
C GLU A 120 18.68 6.16 -5.25
N TRP A 121 18.56 6.26 -6.58
CA TRP A 121 19.73 6.31 -7.48
C TRP A 121 20.66 7.51 -7.22
N PHE A 122 20.12 8.61 -6.72
CA PHE A 122 20.87 9.84 -6.44
C PHE A 122 21.23 10.02 -4.95
N GLY A 123 20.96 9.01 -4.12
CA GLY A 123 21.19 9.02 -2.68
C GLY A 123 20.05 9.70 -1.90
N GLY A 124 19.32 8.91 -1.11
CA GLY A 124 18.19 9.39 -0.27
C GLY A 124 18.59 9.86 1.14
N GLY A 125 19.88 9.76 1.49
CA GLY A 125 20.38 10.12 2.83
C GLY A 125 19.73 9.32 3.96
N ALA A 126 19.71 9.90 5.16
CA ALA A 126 19.28 9.22 6.39
C ALA A 126 17.76 9.00 6.52
N GLN A 127 16.94 9.71 5.73
CA GLN A 127 15.48 9.76 5.91
C GLN A 127 14.68 9.46 4.62
N HIS A 128 15.33 8.92 3.58
CA HIS A 128 14.65 8.40 2.38
C HIS A 128 15.27 7.11 1.84
N SER A 129 15.98 6.37 2.68
CA SER A 129 16.78 5.20 2.24
C SER A 129 16.57 3.95 3.10
N GLN A 130 15.76 4.03 4.16
CA GLN A 130 15.64 2.93 5.09
C GLN A 130 14.90 1.73 4.49
N THR A 131 15.11 0.59 5.12
CA THR A 131 14.44 -0.68 4.83
C THR A 131 14.01 -1.24 6.19
N LEU A 132 12.73 -1.05 6.53
CA LEU A 132 12.22 -1.25 7.90
C LEU A 132 11.27 -2.42 8.05
N HIS A 133 11.03 -3.20 6.99
CA HIS A 133 10.13 -4.36 7.04
C HIS A 133 10.52 -5.36 8.15
N SER A 134 11.80 -5.46 8.52
CA SER A 134 12.28 -6.32 9.61
C SER A 134 11.74 -5.93 11.00
N MET A 135 11.48 -4.65 11.24
CA MET A 135 10.87 -4.19 12.50
C MET A 135 9.42 -4.66 12.64
N PHE A 136 8.73 -4.85 11.52
CA PHE A 136 7.33 -5.29 11.51
C PHE A 136 7.19 -6.82 11.51
N MET A 137 8.23 -7.58 11.17
CA MET A 137 8.18 -9.06 11.12
C MET A 137 7.80 -9.70 12.46
N ASN A 138 8.11 -9.02 13.58
CA ASN A 138 7.83 -9.50 14.94
C ASN A 138 6.49 -9.02 15.48
N ILE A 139 5.59 -8.49 14.64
CA ILE A 139 4.29 -7.98 15.04
C ILE A 139 3.18 -8.91 14.51
N PRO A 140 2.65 -9.82 15.35
CA PRO A 140 1.55 -10.70 14.94
C PRO A 140 0.30 -9.90 14.58
N GLY A 141 -0.35 -10.32 13.50
CA GLY A 141 -1.54 -9.69 12.93
C GLY A 141 -1.28 -8.87 11.68
N LEU A 142 -0.02 -8.60 11.34
CA LEU A 142 0.37 -7.95 10.09
C LEU A 142 0.76 -8.98 9.02
N LYS A 143 0.47 -8.65 7.76
CA LYS A 143 1.10 -9.28 6.59
C LYS A 143 2.06 -8.29 5.96
N LEU A 144 3.26 -8.74 5.60
CA LEU A 144 4.27 -7.91 4.95
C LEU A 144 4.50 -8.42 3.53
N VAL A 145 4.56 -7.52 2.57
CA VAL A 145 4.68 -7.85 1.14
C VAL A 145 5.74 -6.95 0.52
N ILE A 146 6.71 -7.56 -0.18
CA ILE A 146 7.88 -6.88 -0.77
C ILE A 146 8.08 -7.44 -2.18
N PRO A 147 7.42 -6.88 -3.22
CA PRO A 147 7.52 -7.37 -4.58
C PRO A 147 8.86 -6.98 -5.22
N SER A 148 9.43 -7.89 -6.00
CA SER A 148 10.75 -7.69 -6.63
C SER A 148 10.72 -7.37 -8.12
N ASP A 149 9.55 -7.50 -8.76
CA ASP A 149 9.37 -7.22 -10.19
C ASP A 149 7.95 -6.73 -10.50
N PRO A 150 7.69 -6.26 -11.74
CA PRO A 150 6.37 -5.74 -12.13
C PRO A 150 5.23 -6.78 -12.10
N TYR A 151 5.52 -8.06 -12.37
CA TYR A 151 4.50 -9.12 -12.33
C TYR A 151 4.01 -9.33 -10.90
N ASP A 152 4.96 -9.44 -9.97
CA ASP A 152 4.74 -9.55 -8.54
C ASP A 152 4.02 -8.31 -8.00
N ALA A 153 4.49 -7.12 -8.37
CA ALA A 153 3.92 -5.85 -7.90
C ALA A 153 2.41 -5.77 -8.17
N LYS A 154 1.97 -6.09 -9.39
CA LYS A 154 0.53 -6.08 -9.72
C LYS A 154 -0.22 -7.21 -9.00
N GLY A 155 0.27 -8.44 -9.09
CA GLY A 155 -0.44 -9.62 -8.57
C GLY A 155 -0.57 -9.63 -7.04
N LEU A 156 0.49 -9.22 -6.34
CA LEU A 156 0.53 -9.15 -4.88
C LEU A 156 -0.23 -7.94 -4.36
N LEU A 157 -0.18 -6.78 -5.03
CA LEU A 157 -0.96 -5.61 -4.59
C LEU A 157 -2.45 -5.87 -4.67
N LYS A 158 -2.94 -6.48 -5.76
CA LYS A 158 -4.34 -6.91 -5.88
C LYS A 158 -4.73 -7.87 -4.76
N SER A 159 -3.87 -8.84 -4.46
CA SER A 159 -4.11 -9.80 -3.38
C SER A 159 -4.12 -9.14 -2.00
N SER A 160 -3.25 -8.14 -1.79
CA SER A 160 -3.19 -7.34 -0.57
C SER A 160 -4.47 -6.51 -0.38
N ILE A 161 -4.93 -5.84 -1.44
CA ILE A 161 -6.17 -5.04 -1.43
C ILE A 161 -7.40 -5.91 -1.16
N ARG A 162 -7.40 -7.17 -1.59
CA ARG A 162 -8.50 -8.14 -1.37
C ARG A 162 -8.42 -8.87 -0.03
N ASP A 163 -7.30 -8.80 0.67
CA ASP A 163 -7.13 -9.46 1.96
C ASP A 163 -7.90 -8.73 3.07
N ASN A 164 -8.48 -9.46 4.01
CA ASN A 164 -9.22 -8.87 5.13
C ASN A 164 -8.36 -8.57 6.36
N ASN A 165 -7.03 -8.71 6.23
CA ASN A 165 -6.06 -8.40 7.27
C ASN A 165 -5.27 -7.14 6.86
N PRO A 166 -4.68 -6.42 7.82
CA PRO A 166 -3.82 -5.29 7.51
C PRO A 166 -2.54 -5.77 6.81
N VAL A 167 -2.25 -5.21 5.64
CA VAL A 167 -1.05 -5.51 4.86
C VAL A 167 -0.15 -4.28 4.80
N ILE A 168 1.14 -4.44 5.08
CA ILE A 168 2.15 -3.44 4.73
C ILE A 168 2.83 -3.88 3.43
N PHE A 169 2.73 -3.04 2.41
CA PHE A 169 3.22 -3.28 1.07
C PHE A 169 4.41 -2.34 0.81
N PHE A 170 5.61 -2.90 0.79
CA PHE A 170 6.86 -2.18 0.63
C PHE A 170 7.25 -2.14 -0.85
N GLU A 171 7.61 -0.96 -1.33
CA GLU A 171 7.95 -0.72 -2.73
C GLU A 171 9.38 -0.23 -2.82
N HIS A 172 10.30 -1.08 -3.27
CA HIS A 172 11.70 -0.67 -3.38
C HIS A 172 11.88 0.38 -4.49
N LYS A 173 12.27 1.60 -4.13
CA LYS A 173 12.26 2.77 -5.03
C LYS A 173 13.07 2.59 -6.31
N GLN A 174 14.21 1.88 -6.24
CA GLN A 174 15.03 1.60 -7.43
C GLN A 174 14.32 0.73 -8.48
N LEU A 175 13.29 -0.03 -8.08
CA LEU A 175 12.57 -0.92 -8.99
C LEU A 175 11.50 -0.17 -9.78
N TYR A 176 11.12 1.06 -9.42
CA TYR A 176 10.00 1.77 -10.07
C TYR A 176 10.13 1.89 -11.59
N THR A 177 11.36 2.05 -12.09
CA THR A 177 11.65 2.15 -13.54
C THR A 177 11.98 0.81 -14.19
N GLN A 178 12.17 -0.25 -13.40
CA GLN A 178 12.41 -1.60 -13.90
C GLN A 178 11.20 -2.08 -14.71
N LYS A 179 11.47 -2.64 -15.89
CA LYS A 179 10.44 -3.18 -16.78
C LYS A 179 10.38 -4.69 -16.72
N GLY A 180 9.20 -5.25 -16.92
CA GLY A 180 8.93 -6.67 -16.90
C GLY A 180 7.61 -7.01 -17.59
N GLU A 181 7.45 -8.28 -17.95
CA GLU A 181 6.25 -8.78 -18.60
C GLU A 181 5.10 -8.92 -17.60
N VAL A 182 3.99 -8.23 -17.88
CA VAL A 182 2.78 -8.27 -17.04
C VAL A 182 1.58 -8.71 -17.88
N PRO A 183 0.82 -9.73 -17.46
CA PRO A 183 -0.45 -10.11 -18.10
C PRO A 183 -1.45 -8.96 -18.15
N LYS A 184 -2.19 -8.87 -19.27
CA LYS A 184 -3.24 -7.86 -19.44
C LYS A 184 -4.53 -8.30 -18.74
N GLU A 185 -4.77 -9.60 -18.77
CA GLU A 185 -5.80 -10.31 -18.04
C GLU A 185 -5.67 -10.14 -16.52
N GLU A 186 -6.78 -10.36 -15.82
CA GLU A 186 -6.81 -10.31 -14.37
C GLU A 186 -6.06 -11.52 -13.80
N TYR A 187 -5.19 -11.26 -12.83
CA TYR A 187 -4.55 -12.29 -12.01
C TYR A 187 -4.26 -11.77 -10.61
N THR A 188 -3.98 -12.69 -9.69
CA THR A 188 -3.60 -12.44 -8.31
C THR A 188 -2.55 -13.46 -7.91
N ILE A 189 -1.59 -13.07 -7.07
CA ILE A 189 -0.58 -13.97 -6.51
C ILE A 189 -0.91 -14.21 -5.03
N PRO A 190 -1.12 -15.48 -4.59
CA PRO A 190 -1.42 -15.76 -3.19
C PRO A 190 -0.33 -15.21 -2.26
N LEU A 191 -0.72 -14.50 -1.21
CA LEU A 191 0.23 -13.94 -0.23
C LEU A 191 1.01 -15.10 0.43
N GLY A 192 2.34 -14.95 0.51
CA GLY A 192 3.25 -15.97 1.03
C GLY A 192 3.63 -17.08 0.03
N LYS A 193 3.39 -16.89 -1.27
CA LYS A 193 3.67 -17.85 -2.35
C LYS A 193 4.37 -17.28 -3.59
N ALA A 194 4.76 -16.00 -3.56
CA ALA A 194 5.57 -15.40 -4.61
C ALA A 194 6.98 -16.00 -4.62
#